data_AF-A0CC80-F1
#
_entry.id   AF-A0CC80-F1
#
_cell.length_a   1.000
_cell.length_b   1.000
_cell.length_c   1.000
_cell.angle_alpha   90.00
_cell.angle_beta   90.00
_cell.angle_gamma   90.00
#
_symmetry.space_group_name_H-M   'P 1'
#
loop_
_entity.id
_entity.type
_entity.pdbx_description
1 polymer ?
#
loop_
_entity_poly.entity_id
_entity_poly.type
_entity_poly.pdbx_seq_one_letter_code
_entity_poly.pdbx_strand_id
1 'polypeptide(L)'
;MGNVCLSESEEVWEWKHEISELCKNYSLFPWSQQIQFQIRNIEAVREIQLRDIYLMNALFLNNKIENSESEHATISQKNMKKFIRRSGLSEQQLEQNDISFSGSLLSDTQSYIYHEKACQVSEVSIRSMDYFAHFTDIIKYQIKTNEISHLIRFFKQSYQTDETYLDSFKAFIDFLYQSVVSYYKILNFKQELPRYSGLINKDTLINFITNCLLQDRELYDKIFNKISEELQDKCYITKKMMIENQNQSTREMGISREFQFLDEHQPYLQPIRILQKVQQKQGPASKVKVILKMSQVITLCMSKGRGKSLLIATDDMLPVLRYVIIKSQIYDIHVHIFILQNLLTQNVLSSNLGFFITSLQASIEQ
;
A
#
# COMPACT_ATOMS: atom_id res chain seq x y z
N MET A 1 -26.68 22.83 38.18
CA MET A 1 -26.11 21.72 37.40
C MET A 1 -24.61 21.80 37.54
N GLY A 2 -24.00 20.90 38.32
CA GLY A 2 -22.55 20.88 38.50
C GLY A 2 -21.92 20.21 37.29
N ASN A 3 -21.01 20.91 36.60
CA ASN A 3 -20.13 20.27 35.63
C ASN A 3 -19.27 19.26 36.39
N VAL A 4 -19.61 17.98 36.25
CA VAL A 4 -18.74 16.89 36.69
C VAL A 4 -17.51 16.96 35.79
N CYS A 5 -16.45 17.58 36.31
CA CYS A 5 -15.15 17.55 35.69
C CYS A 5 -14.68 16.09 35.77
N LEU A 6 -14.92 15.32 34.70
CA LEU A 6 -14.34 13.99 34.55
C LEU A 6 -12.83 14.19 34.55
N SER A 7 -12.17 13.80 35.65
CA SER A 7 -10.72 13.81 35.73
C SER A 7 -10.17 13.02 34.54
N GLU A 8 -9.28 13.64 33.76
CA GLU A 8 -8.59 12.93 32.68
C GLU A 8 -7.92 11.68 33.26
N SER A 9 -8.05 10.55 32.57
CA SER A 9 -7.35 9.33 32.99
C SER A 9 -5.84 9.54 32.88
N GLU A 10 -5.08 8.95 33.82
CA GLU A 10 -3.62 9.05 33.86
C GLU A 10 -2.98 8.67 32.52
N GLU A 11 -3.51 7.65 31.85
CA GLU A 11 -3.05 7.22 30.54
C GLU A 11 -3.19 8.33 29.47
N VAL A 12 -4.31 9.06 29.44
CA VAL A 12 -4.50 10.18 28.49
C VAL A 12 -3.44 11.25 28.70
N TRP A 13 -3.18 11.59 29.96
CA TRP A 13 -2.17 12.58 30.31
C TRP A 13 -0.77 12.16 29.86
N GLU A 14 -0.38 10.91 30.12
CA GLU A 14 0.90 10.35 29.67
C GLU A 14 1.06 10.43 28.15
N TRP A 15 0.03 10.04 27.39
CA TRP A 15 0.09 10.11 25.94
C TRP A 15 0.18 11.55 25.43
N LYS A 16 -0.60 12.50 25.97
CA LYS A 16 -0.48 13.91 25.60
C LYS A 16 0.93 14.45 25.89
N HIS A 17 1.52 14.05 27.01
CA HIS A 17 2.88 14.40 27.36
C HIS A 17 3.89 13.82 26.35
N GLU A 18 3.79 12.54 26.03
CA GLU A 18 4.64 11.89 25.01
C GLU A 18 4.52 12.57 23.65
N ILE A 19 3.31 12.87 23.17
CA ILE A 19 3.12 13.58 21.90
C ILE A 19 3.72 15.00 21.96
N SER A 20 3.59 15.70 23.09
CA SER A 20 4.22 17.01 23.27
C SER A 20 5.75 16.94 23.20
N GLU A 21 6.37 15.90 23.76
CA GLU A 21 7.81 15.66 23.61
C GLU A 21 8.17 15.31 22.16
N LEU A 22 7.36 14.48 21.50
CA LEU A 22 7.56 14.16 20.08
C LEU A 22 7.53 15.42 19.21
N CYS A 23 6.59 16.36 19.43
CA CYS A 23 6.53 17.62 18.69
C CYS A 23 7.85 18.41 18.75
N LYS A 24 8.61 18.34 19.86
CA LYS A 24 9.92 19.03 19.96
C LYS A 24 10.93 18.49 18.95
N ASN A 25 10.91 17.20 18.67
CA ASN A 25 11.76 16.55 17.67
C ASN A 25 11.44 16.98 16.23
N TYR A 26 10.24 17.53 16.00
CA TYR A 26 9.77 18.02 14.70
C TYR A 26 9.59 19.54 14.66
N SER A 27 10.22 20.27 15.57
CA SER A 27 10.07 21.72 15.74
C SER A 27 10.40 22.57 14.50
N LEU A 28 11.15 22.01 13.54
CA LEU A 28 11.43 22.60 12.23
C LEU A 28 10.18 22.69 11.34
N PHE A 29 9.15 21.90 11.60
CA PHE A 29 7.94 21.86 10.79
C PHE A 29 6.80 22.66 11.45
N PRO A 30 6.15 23.60 10.74
CA PRO A 30 5.09 24.44 11.31
C PRO A 30 3.91 23.65 11.91
N TRP A 31 3.58 22.51 11.31
CA TRP A 31 2.51 21.64 11.78
C TRP A 31 2.77 21.08 13.19
N SER A 32 4.03 20.92 13.60
CA SER A 32 4.38 20.38 14.92
C SER A 32 3.97 21.32 16.04
N GLN A 33 4.17 22.63 15.85
CA GLN A 33 3.81 23.68 16.81
C GLN A 33 2.29 23.79 16.93
N GLN A 34 1.58 23.70 15.81
CA GLN A 34 0.12 23.70 15.81
C GLN A 34 -0.43 22.47 16.54
N ILE A 35 0.10 21.28 16.30
CA ILE A 35 -0.27 20.08 17.04
C ILE A 35 0.02 20.25 18.54
N GLN A 36 1.20 20.73 18.91
CA GLN A 36 1.59 20.93 20.30
C GLN A 36 0.70 21.93 21.04
N PHE A 37 0.27 23.00 20.36
CA PHE A 37 -0.68 23.95 20.92
C PHE A 37 -2.06 23.32 21.12
N GLN A 38 -2.53 22.58 20.11
CA GLN A 38 -3.89 22.04 20.10
C GLN A 38 -4.05 20.80 20.99
N ILE A 39 -3.01 19.98 21.18
CA ILE A 39 -3.10 18.75 22.00
C ILE A 39 -3.41 19.04 23.46
N ARG A 40 -3.02 20.23 23.95
CA ARG A 40 -3.39 20.72 25.28
C ARG A 40 -4.91 20.84 25.46
N ASN A 41 -5.64 21.04 24.37
CA ASN A 41 -7.09 21.28 24.35
C ASN A 41 -7.91 20.07 23.89
N ILE A 42 -7.28 18.92 23.61
CA ILE A 42 -8.02 17.72 23.19
C ILE A 42 -8.70 17.09 24.41
N GLU A 43 -10.03 17.17 24.50
CA GLU A 43 -10.82 16.37 25.44
C GLU A 43 -10.78 14.90 24.96
N ALA A 44 -10.17 14.02 25.76
CA ALA A 44 -9.89 12.65 25.33
C ALA A 44 -11.00 11.66 25.70
N VAL A 45 -11.28 10.70 24.82
CA VAL A 45 -12.22 9.58 25.02
C VAL A 45 -11.49 8.25 24.86
N ARG A 46 -10.24 8.21 25.33
CA ARG A 46 -9.29 7.10 25.10
C ARG A 46 -9.69 5.77 25.77
N GLU A 47 -10.35 5.82 26.92
CA GLU A 47 -10.69 4.61 27.70
C GLU A 47 -11.59 3.62 26.93
N ILE A 48 -12.58 4.13 26.20
CA ILE A 48 -13.51 3.28 25.42
C ILE A 48 -12.78 2.58 24.27
N GLN A 49 -11.80 3.25 23.66
CA GLN A 49 -11.14 2.76 22.44
C GLN A 49 -9.99 1.78 22.71
N LEU A 50 -9.27 1.96 23.82
CA LEU A 50 -8.31 0.96 24.29
C LEU A 50 -9.03 -0.34 24.67
N ARG A 51 -10.21 -0.23 25.30
CA ARG A 51 -11.05 -1.39 25.64
C ARG A 51 -11.39 -2.23 24.41
N ASP A 52 -11.72 -1.62 23.27
CA ASP A 52 -12.03 -2.36 22.03
C ASP A 52 -10.85 -3.18 21.51
N ILE A 53 -9.62 -2.66 21.58
CA ILE A 53 -8.41 -3.39 21.18
C ILE A 53 -8.10 -4.52 22.16
N TYR A 54 -8.21 -4.26 23.47
CA TYR A 54 -8.02 -5.29 24.48
C TYR A 54 -9.09 -6.40 24.37
N LEU A 55 -10.35 -6.03 24.14
CA LEU A 55 -11.45 -6.98 23.87
C LEU A 55 -11.17 -7.80 22.61
N MET A 56 -10.72 -7.17 21.53
CA MET A 56 -10.35 -7.87 20.29
C MET A 56 -9.26 -8.92 20.56
N ASN A 57 -8.21 -8.52 21.28
CA ASN A 57 -7.13 -9.44 21.64
C ASN A 57 -7.61 -10.57 22.55
N ALA A 58 -8.45 -10.27 23.54
CA ALA A 58 -9.05 -11.28 24.40
C ALA A 58 -9.91 -12.26 23.59
N LEU A 59 -10.72 -11.79 22.64
CA LEU A 59 -11.53 -12.64 21.76
C LEU A 59 -10.67 -13.51 20.85
N PHE A 60 -9.59 -12.97 20.28
CA PHE A 60 -8.65 -13.76 19.47
C PHE A 60 -7.85 -14.79 20.29
N LEU A 61 -7.47 -14.44 21.52
CA LEU A 61 -6.79 -15.33 22.45
C LEU A 61 -7.72 -16.40 23.04
N ASN A 62 -9.00 -16.10 23.22
CA ASN A 62 -10.00 -17.03 23.77
C ASN A 62 -10.62 -17.94 22.69
N ASN A 63 -10.80 -17.46 21.45
CA ASN A 63 -11.20 -18.32 20.31
C ASN A 63 -10.13 -19.36 19.92
N LYS A 64 -8.96 -19.33 20.57
CA LYS A 64 -7.96 -20.39 20.53
C LYS A 64 -8.34 -21.63 21.35
N ILE A 65 -9.34 -21.53 22.24
CA ILE A 65 -9.63 -22.59 23.23
C ILE A 65 -10.80 -23.50 22.81
N GLU A 66 -11.74 -23.08 21.94
CA GLU A 66 -12.96 -23.89 21.77
C GLU A 66 -13.40 -24.32 20.36
N ASN A 67 -12.99 -23.73 19.23
CA ASN A 67 -13.49 -24.21 17.91
C ASN A 67 -12.51 -23.92 16.77
N SER A 68 -11.80 -24.92 16.21
CA SER A 68 -10.84 -24.59 15.15
C SER A 68 -10.54 -25.62 14.05
N GLU A 69 -11.46 -26.54 13.75
CA GLU A 69 -11.37 -27.36 12.52
C GLU A 69 -12.54 -27.17 11.53
N SER A 70 -13.78 -26.93 11.97
CA SER A 70 -14.92 -26.89 11.03
C SER A 70 -15.16 -25.54 10.35
N GLU A 71 -15.06 -24.41 11.08
CA GLU A 71 -15.36 -23.07 10.51
C GLU A 71 -14.27 -22.54 9.58
N HIS A 72 -13.01 -22.91 9.82
CA HIS A 72 -11.90 -22.52 8.94
C HIS A 72 -11.98 -23.18 7.56
N ALA A 73 -12.50 -24.41 7.46
CA ALA A 73 -12.74 -25.06 6.18
C ALA A 73 -13.80 -24.30 5.35
N THR A 74 -14.84 -23.77 6.01
CA THR A 74 -15.94 -23.08 5.33
C THR A 74 -15.55 -21.69 4.82
N ILE A 75 -14.74 -20.95 5.59
CA ILE A 75 -14.23 -19.63 5.20
C ILE A 75 -13.21 -19.75 4.06
N SER A 76 -12.31 -20.74 4.14
CA SER A 76 -11.35 -21.04 3.08
C SER A 76 -12.03 -21.39 1.74
N GLN A 77 -13.07 -22.24 1.79
CA GLN A 77 -13.87 -22.57 0.60
C GLN A 77 -14.63 -21.37 0.02
N LYS A 78 -15.18 -20.48 0.85
CA LYS A 78 -15.83 -19.24 0.39
C LYS A 78 -14.85 -18.28 -0.30
N ASN A 79 -13.64 -18.16 0.21
CA ASN A 79 -12.59 -17.32 -0.37
C ASN A 79 -12.05 -17.90 -1.69
N MET A 80 -11.90 -19.22 -1.78
CA MET A 80 -11.55 -19.93 -3.02
C MET A 80 -12.61 -19.70 -4.12
N LYS A 81 -13.90 -19.85 -3.79
CA LYS A 81 -15.00 -19.59 -4.74
C LYS A 81 -15.08 -18.13 -5.20
N LYS A 82 -14.79 -17.17 -4.32
CA LYS A 82 -14.65 -15.75 -4.70
C LYS A 82 -13.46 -15.51 -5.62
N PHE A 83 -12.35 -16.21 -5.42
CA PHE A 83 -11.17 -16.13 -6.27
C PHE A 83 -11.43 -16.66 -7.68
N ILE A 84 -12.00 -17.86 -7.82
CA ILE A 84 -12.40 -18.47 -9.11
C ILE A 84 -13.28 -17.51 -9.92
N ARG A 85 -14.26 -16.86 -9.26
CA ARG A 85 -15.11 -15.84 -9.90
C ARG A 85 -14.36 -14.58 -10.32
N ARG A 86 -13.28 -14.19 -9.63
CA ARG A 86 -12.54 -12.94 -9.87
C ARG A 86 -11.35 -13.12 -10.83
N SER A 87 -10.76 -14.31 -10.90
CA SER A 87 -9.64 -14.64 -11.79
C SER A 87 -10.11 -15.03 -13.19
N GLY A 88 -11.37 -15.45 -13.34
CA GLY A 88 -11.90 -15.96 -14.61
C GLY A 88 -11.35 -17.34 -14.99
N LEU A 89 -10.67 -18.01 -14.06
CA LEU A 89 -10.17 -19.38 -14.19
C LEU A 89 -11.24 -20.36 -13.71
N SER A 90 -11.38 -21.50 -14.38
CA SER A 90 -12.21 -22.61 -13.89
C SER A 90 -11.47 -23.43 -12.82
N GLU A 91 -12.21 -24.12 -11.93
CA GLU A 91 -11.62 -25.01 -10.91
C GLU A 91 -10.67 -26.05 -11.53
N GLN A 92 -11.05 -26.60 -12.69
CA GLN A 92 -10.24 -27.59 -13.42
C GLN A 92 -8.91 -27.01 -13.94
N GLN A 93 -8.86 -25.71 -14.29
CA GLN A 93 -7.62 -25.04 -14.72
C GLN A 93 -6.65 -24.77 -13.55
N LEU A 94 -7.16 -24.72 -12.33
CA LEU A 94 -6.35 -24.57 -11.12
C LEU A 94 -5.75 -25.93 -10.70
N GLU A 95 -6.52 -27.02 -10.86
CA GLU A 95 -6.07 -28.38 -10.55
C GLU A 95 -5.08 -28.94 -11.59
N GLN A 96 -5.27 -28.66 -12.88
CA GLN A 96 -4.45 -29.26 -13.95
C GLN A 96 -3.05 -28.63 -14.12
N ASN A 97 -2.78 -27.49 -13.49
CA ASN A 97 -1.55 -26.77 -13.78
C ASN A 97 -0.36 -27.12 -12.89
N ASP A 98 -0.51 -27.93 -11.83
CA ASP A 98 0.59 -28.30 -10.88
C ASP A 98 1.52 -27.12 -10.55
N ILE A 99 0.96 -25.90 -10.58
CA ILE A 99 1.66 -24.72 -10.11
C ILE A 99 1.59 -24.91 -8.60
N SER A 100 2.73 -25.16 -7.97
CA SER A 100 2.91 -24.95 -6.54
C SER A 100 2.59 -23.49 -6.24
N PHE A 101 1.30 -23.20 -6.13
CA PHE A 101 0.75 -21.87 -5.99
C PHE A 101 0.76 -21.61 -4.49
N SER A 102 1.81 -20.93 -4.01
CA SER A 102 1.76 -20.26 -2.72
C SER A 102 0.59 -19.28 -2.81
N GLY A 103 -0.54 -19.67 -2.20
CA GLY A 103 -1.80 -18.95 -2.26
C GLY A 103 -1.66 -17.55 -1.69
N SER A 104 -1.20 -16.60 -2.52
CA SER A 104 -1.15 -15.20 -2.18
C SER A 104 -2.54 -14.60 -2.44
N LEU A 105 -3.31 -14.55 -1.35
CA LEU A 105 -4.65 -14.00 -1.27
C LEU A 105 -4.67 -12.55 -1.73
N LEU A 106 -5.31 -12.26 -2.86
CA LEU A 106 -5.78 -10.92 -3.19
C LEU A 106 -6.91 -10.51 -2.23
N SER A 107 -6.58 -10.18 -0.99
CA SER A 107 -7.52 -9.48 -0.10
C SER A 107 -7.71 -8.04 -0.60
N ASP A 108 -8.93 -7.54 -0.49
CA ASP A 108 -9.27 -6.15 -0.82
C ASP A 108 -8.65 -5.15 0.19
N THR A 109 -8.08 -5.64 1.30
CA THR A 109 -7.36 -4.82 2.28
C THR A 109 -5.99 -4.40 1.75
N GLN A 110 -5.65 -3.11 1.91
CA GLN A 110 -4.34 -2.55 1.52
C GLN A 110 -3.18 -3.21 2.30
N SER A 111 -3.51 -3.81 3.45
CA SER A 111 -2.64 -4.52 4.38
C SER A 111 -1.88 -5.71 3.75
N TYR A 112 -2.42 -6.36 2.71
CA TYR A 112 -1.84 -7.59 2.15
C TYR A 112 -0.59 -7.37 1.28
N ILE A 113 -0.45 -6.22 0.63
CA ILE A 113 0.72 -5.92 -0.23
C ILE A 113 2.00 -5.85 0.60
N TYR A 114 1.86 -5.37 1.82
CA TYR A 114 2.97 -5.21 2.75
C TYR A 114 3.41 -6.54 3.36
N HIS A 115 2.60 -7.58 3.17
CA HIS A 115 2.84 -8.90 3.75
C HIS A 115 3.62 -9.84 2.84
N GLU A 116 3.39 -9.81 1.52
CA GLU A 116 3.91 -10.82 0.58
C GLU A 116 5.44 -10.96 0.61
N LYS A 117 6.18 -10.02 1.23
CA LYS A 117 7.63 -10.12 1.46
C LYS A 117 8.20 -9.69 2.82
N ALA A 118 7.39 -9.27 3.80
CA ALA A 118 7.91 -9.18 5.18
C ALA A 118 8.29 -10.57 5.74
N CYS A 119 7.82 -11.63 5.08
CA CYS A 119 8.15 -13.01 5.39
C CYS A 119 8.83 -13.68 4.19
N GLN A 120 10.16 -13.78 4.25
CA GLN A 120 10.88 -15.00 3.82
C GLN A 120 10.58 -16.19 4.77
N VAL A 121 9.65 -16.03 5.72
CA VAL A 121 9.17 -17.06 6.62
C VAL A 121 8.14 -17.90 5.87
N SER A 122 8.49 -19.17 5.65
CA SER A 122 7.77 -20.14 4.83
C SER A 122 6.32 -20.45 5.26
N GLU A 123 5.82 -19.97 6.39
CA GLU A 123 4.45 -20.25 6.83
C GLU A 123 3.88 -19.10 7.65
N VAL A 124 3.26 -18.11 6.99
CA VAL A 124 2.33 -17.22 7.68
C VAL A 124 0.94 -17.83 7.61
N SER A 125 0.44 -18.27 8.75
CA SER A 125 -0.89 -18.86 8.84
C SER A 125 -1.96 -17.85 8.40
N ILE A 126 -3.03 -18.34 7.74
CA ILE A 126 -4.23 -17.54 7.40
C ILE A 126 -4.73 -16.76 8.63
N ARG A 127 -4.64 -17.35 9.83
CA ARG A 127 -5.02 -16.72 11.09
C ARG A 127 -4.23 -15.45 11.41
N SER A 128 -2.94 -15.42 11.11
CA SER A 128 -2.10 -14.23 11.30
C SER A 128 -2.54 -13.08 10.39
N MET A 129 -3.02 -13.41 9.19
CA MET A 129 -3.53 -12.44 8.23
C MET A 129 -4.90 -11.88 8.64
N ASP A 130 -5.79 -12.73 9.14
CA ASP A 130 -7.09 -12.29 9.67
C ASP A 130 -6.91 -11.36 10.87
N TYR A 131 -5.99 -11.71 11.79
CA TYR A 131 -5.65 -10.86 12.92
C TYR A 131 -5.11 -9.50 12.47
N PHE A 132 -4.14 -9.48 11.55
CA PHE A 132 -3.56 -8.22 11.08
C PHE A 132 -4.56 -7.37 10.29
N ALA A 133 -5.41 -7.98 9.47
CA ALA A 133 -6.49 -7.28 8.79
C ALA A 133 -7.43 -6.61 9.80
N HIS A 134 -7.88 -7.35 10.81
CA HIS A 134 -8.77 -6.83 11.85
C HIS A 134 -8.11 -5.74 12.70
N PHE A 135 -6.84 -5.92 13.09
CA PHE A 135 -6.03 -4.89 13.74
C PHE A 135 -5.93 -3.62 12.90
N THR A 136 -5.62 -3.74 11.60
CA THR A 136 -5.56 -2.58 10.70
C THR A 136 -6.92 -1.92 10.47
N ASP A 137 -8.02 -2.67 10.49
CA ASP A 137 -9.38 -2.13 10.39
C ASP A 137 -9.76 -1.35 11.65
N ILE A 138 -9.39 -1.84 12.84
CA ILE A 138 -9.59 -1.12 14.10
C ILE A 138 -8.78 0.18 14.09
N ILE A 139 -7.49 0.12 13.77
CA ILE A 139 -6.67 1.33 13.68
C ILE A 139 -7.24 2.28 12.64
N LYS A 140 -7.65 1.79 11.46
CA LYS A 140 -8.22 2.63 10.41
C LYS A 140 -9.52 3.31 10.86
N TYR A 141 -10.38 2.59 11.57
CA TYR A 141 -11.61 3.14 12.13
C TYR A 141 -11.28 4.19 13.19
N GLN A 142 -10.41 3.86 14.14
CA GLN A 142 -10.08 4.72 15.25
C GLN A 142 -9.29 5.97 14.81
N ILE A 143 -8.36 5.87 13.87
CA ILE A 143 -7.68 7.01 13.23
C ILE A 143 -8.68 8.03 12.67
N LYS A 144 -9.91 7.63 12.33
CA LYS A 144 -10.95 8.55 11.87
C LYS A 144 -11.79 9.15 13.00
N THR A 145 -11.84 8.51 14.17
CA THR A 145 -12.80 8.83 15.24
C THR A 145 -12.14 9.28 16.54
N ASN A 146 -10.81 9.32 16.63
CA ASN A 146 -10.10 9.56 17.89
C ASN A 146 -9.14 10.75 17.85
N GLU A 147 -8.33 10.90 18.89
CA GLU A 147 -7.36 11.97 19.04
C GLU A 147 -6.32 12.00 17.91
N ILE A 148 -5.99 10.84 17.31
CA ILE A 148 -5.13 10.74 16.13
C ILE A 148 -5.78 11.43 14.92
N SER A 149 -7.11 11.37 14.80
CA SER A 149 -7.85 12.10 13.76
C SER A 149 -7.68 13.62 13.86
N HIS A 150 -7.57 14.14 15.10
CA HIS A 150 -7.31 15.56 15.34
C HIS A 150 -5.90 15.94 14.88
N LEU A 151 -4.89 15.10 15.15
CA LEU A 151 -3.52 15.31 14.65
C LEU A 151 -3.49 15.42 13.13
N ILE A 152 -4.19 14.52 12.44
CA ILE A 152 -4.30 14.53 10.97
C ILE A 152 -5.03 15.79 10.49
N ARG A 153 -6.09 16.22 11.17
CA ARG A 153 -6.83 17.45 10.83
C ARG A 153 -5.95 18.69 10.96
N PHE A 154 -5.20 18.79 12.06
CA PHE A 154 -4.28 19.91 12.28
C PHE A 154 -3.17 19.93 11.24
N PHE A 155 -2.57 18.76 10.95
CA PHE A 155 -1.61 18.64 9.86
C PHE A 155 -2.19 19.16 8.55
N LYS A 156 -3.37 18.68 8.12
CA LYS A 156 -4.01 19.13 6.87
C LYS A 156 -4.26 20.64 6.79
N GLN A 157 -4.62 21.27 7.91
CA GLN A 157 -4.85 22.72 8.00
C GLN A 157 -3.53 23.51 7.90
N SER A 158 -2.47 22.96 8.49
CA SER A 158 -1.13 23.56 8.52
C SER A 158 -0.24 23.18 7.35
N TYR A 159 -0.63 22.18 6.56
CA TYR A 159 0.21 21.60 5.52
C TYR A 159 0.34 22.61 4.39
N GLN A 160 1.52 23.23 4.34
CA GLN A 160 1.92 24.15 3.30
C GLN A 160 2.59 23.37 2.19
N THR A 161 2.29 23.77 0.96
CA THR A 161 2.88 23.20 -0.24
C THR A 161 4.09 24.04 -0.68
N ASP A 162 5.04 24.21 0.23
CA ASP A 162 6.34 24.86 -0.03
C ASP A 162 7.35 23.85 -0.62
N GLU A 163 8.61 24.26 -0.83
CA GLU A 163 9.65 23.39 -1.40
C GLU A 163 9.93 22.13 -0.55
N THR A 164 9.58 22.15 0.73
CA THR A 164 9.80 21.04 1.67
C THR A 164 8.56 20.17 1.87
N TYR A 165 7.52 20.34 1.05
CA TYR A 165 6.21 19.68 1.21
C TYR A 165 6.32 18.16 1.38
N LEU A 166 7.21 17.50 0.64
CA LEU A 166 7.37 16.04 0.69
C LEU A 166 8.10 15.58 1.95
N ASP A 167 9.13 16.32 2.36
CA ASP A 167 9.87 16.04 3.60
C ASP A 167 9.00 16.30 4.83
N SER A 168 8.22 17.38 4.80
CA SER A 168 7.19 17.69 5.79
C SER A 168 6.14 16.58 5.89
N PHE A 169 5.70 16.02 4.76
CA PHE A 169 4.77 14.89 4.73
C PHE A 169 5.40 13.60 5.27
N LYS A 170 6.63 13.27 4.88
CA LYS A 170 7.38 12.11 5.40
C LYS A 170 7.63 12.22 6.90
N ALA A 171 8.02 13.40 7.38
CA ALA A 171 8.20 13.67 8.80
C ALA A 171 6.89 13.51 9.57
N PHE A 172 5.78 13.98 9.01
CA PHE A 172 4.46 13.77 9.60
C PHE A 172 4.05 12.28 9.63
N ILE A 173 4.38 11.49 8.60
CA ILE A 173 4.15 10.03 8.61
C ILE A 173 4.91 9.36 9.77
N ASP A 174 6.18 9.70 9.97
CA ASP A 174 6.98 9.12 11.06
C ASP A 174 6.47 9.59 12.43
N PHE A 175 6.10 10.87 12.57
CA PHE A 175 5.43 11.40 13.77
C PHE A 175 4.14 10.63 14.08
N LEU A 176 3.31 10.39 13.06
CA LEU A 176 2.05 9.69 13.20
C LEU A 176 2.26 8.21 13.54
N TYR A 177 3.29 7.56 12.97
CA TYR A 177 3.71 6.23 13.36
C TYR A 177 4.08 6.16 14.84
N GLN A 178 4.92 7.07 15.33
CA GLN A 178 5.31 7.11 16.74
C GLN A 178 4.08 7.36 17.64
N SER A 179 3.18 8.24 17.22
CA SER A 179 1.92 8.53 17.92
C SER A 179 1.01 7.30 18.00
N VAL A 180 0.87 6.53 16.92
CA VAL A 180 0.09 5.28 16.87
C VAL A 180 0.73 4.20 17.74
N VAL A 181 2.05 4.06 17.71
CA VAL A 181 2.79 3.09 18.54
C VAL A 181 2.59 3.35 20.02
N SER A 182 2.71 4.62 20.44
CA SER A 182 2.45 5.07 21.80
C SER A 182 0.98 4.92 22.19
N TYR A 183 0.06 5.47 21.38
CA TYR A 183 -1.37 5.49 21.69
C TYR A 183 -1.94 4.09 21.91
N TYR A 184 -1.54 3.12 21.08
CA TYR A 184 -2.02 1.74 21.17
C TYR A 184 -1.08 0.81 21.91
N LYS A 185 -0.03 1.32 22.59
CA LYS A 185 0.96 0.49 23.30
C LYS A 185 1.45 -0.69 22.43
N ILE A 186 1.73 -0.43 21.15
CA ILE A 186 2.05 -1.46 20.14
C ILE A 186 3.26 -2.31 20.57
N LEU A 187 4.21 -1.73 21.29
CA LEU A 187 5.37 -2.44 21.82
C LEU A 187 4.97 -3.53 22.82
N ASN A 188 3.97 -3.29 23.67
CA ASN A 188 3.44 -4.29 24.60
C ASN A 188 2.78 -5.43 23.82
N PHE A 189 2.01 -5.11 22.78
CA PHE A 189 1.41 -6.13 21.91
C PHE A 189 2.45 -6.99 21.19
N LYS A 190 3.58 -6.43 20.78
CA LYS A 190 4.67 -7.23 20.20
C LYS A 190 5.26 -8.24 21.17
N GLN A 191 5.36 -7.86 22.45
CA GLN A 191 5.87 -8.75 23.50
C GLN A 191 4.87 -9.87 23.82
N GLU A 192 3.58 -9.54 23.89
CA GLU A 192 2.50 -10.51 24.16
C GLU A 192 2.24 -11.47 22.98
N LEU A 193 2.44 -11.00 21.74
CA LEU A 193 2.13 -11.75 20.52
C LEU A 193 3.33 -11.83 19.55
N PRO A 194 4.42 -12.52 19.94
CA PRO A 194 5.66 -12.56 19.16
C PRO A 194 5.47 -13.16 17.76
N ARG A 195 4.49 -14.06 17.57
CA ARG A 195 4.13 -14.65 16.27
C ARG A 195 3.62 -13.64 15.24
N TYR A 196 3.15 -12.46 15.67
CA TYR A 196 2.68 -11.39 14.79
C TYR A 196 3.65 -10.21 14.71
N SER A 197 4.81 -10.28 15.37
CA SER A 197 5.80 -9.21 15.41
C SER A 197 6.28 -8.78 14.01
N GLY A 198 6.39 -9.74 13.09
CA GLY A 198 6.72 -9.49 11.68
C GLY A 198 5.67 -8.65 10.96
N LEU A 199 4.39 -8.77 11.32
CA LEU A 199 3.28 -8.00 10.72
C LEU A 199 3.19 -6.58 11.29
N ILE A 200 3.59 -6.41 12.54
CA ILE A 200 3.52 -5.14 13.26
C ILE A 200 4.89 -4.43 13.20
N ASN A 201 5.70 -4.67 12.17
CA ASN A 201 7.00 -4.01 12.05
C ASN A 201 6.85 -2.52 11.64
N LYS A 202 7.93 -1.73 11.82
CA LYS A 202 7.93 -0.29 11.53
C LYS A 202 7.49 -0.01 10.09
N ASP A 203 8.04 -0.74 9.12
CA ASP A 203 7.77 -0.49 7.71
C ASP A 203 6.32 -0.76 7.34
N THR A 204 5.75 -1.86 7.86
CA THR A 204 4.36 -2.25 7.58
C THR A 204 3.39 -1.21 8.13
N LEU A 205 3.66 -0.71 9.34
CA LEU A 205 2.85 0.34 9.95
C LEU A 205 3.00 1.69 9.25
N ILE A 206 4.23 2.10 8.89
CA ILE A 206 4.47 3.33 8.12
C ILE A 206 3.71 3.27 6.81
N ASN A 207 3.88 2.18 6.07
CA ASN A 207 3.20 1.99 4.81
C ASN A 207 1.67 2.02 4.97
N PHE A 208 1.12 1.35 5.98
CA PHE A 208 -0.31 1.40 6.31
C PHE A 208 -0.77 2.84 6.56
N ILE A 209 -0.07 3.57 7.43
CA ILE A 209 -0.36 4.97 7.77
C ILE A 209 -0.31 5.86 6.52
N THR A 210 0.71 5.73 5.68
CA THR A 210 0.84 6.46 4.41
C THR A 210 -0.38 6.25 3.52
N ASN A 211 -0.91 5.02 3.41
CA ASN A 211 -2.12 4.80 2.63
C ASN A 211 -3.37 5.35 3.30
N CYS A 212 -3.47 5.31 4.64
CA CYS A 212 -4.58 5.93 5.34
C CYS A 212 -4.62 7.44 5.10
N LEU A 213 -3.46 8.11 5.13
CA LEU A 213 -3.35 9.53 4.83
C LEU A 213 -3.72 9.84 3.38
N LEU A 214 -3.19 9.07 2.42
CA LEU A 214 -3.43 9.28 1.00
C LEU A 214 -4.78 8.74 0.48
N GLN A 215 -5.61 8.12 1.33
CA GLN A 215 -7.03 7.90 1.04
C GLN A 215 -7.83 9.21 1.10
N ASP A 216 -7.31 10.23 1.76
CA ASP A 216 -7.90 11.56 1.73
C ASP A 216 -7.62 12.22 0.38
N ARG A 217 -8.69 12.45 -0.39
CA ARG A 217 -8.58 12.98 -1.75
C ARG A 217 -7.95 14.37 -1.79
N GLU A 218 -8.29 15.25 -0.85
CA GLU A 218 -7.76 16.62 -0.83
C GLU A 218 -6.25 16.62 -0.58
N LEU A 219 -5.78 15.84 0.40
CA LEU A 219 -4.36 15.71 0.70
C LEU A 219 -3.59 15.03 -0.44
N TYR A 220 -4.14 13.96 -1.01
CA TYR A 220 -3.54 13.31 -2.17
C TYR A 220 -3.43 14.27 -3.36
N ASP A 221 -4.49 14.99 -3.71
CA ASP A 221 -4.51 15.91 -4.85
C ASP A 221 -3.49 17.06 -4.63
N LYS A 222 -3.34 17.59 -3.39
CA LYS A 222 -2.31 18.58 -3.05
C LYS A 222 -0.89 18.06 -3.30
N ILE A 223 -0.56 16.87 -2.78
CA ILE A 223 0.76 16.25 -2.95
C ILE A 223 1.00 15.91 -4.42
N PHE A 224 0.01 15.31 -5.09
CA PHE A 224 0.09 14.91 -6.48
C PHE A 224 0.34 16.11 -7.40
N ASN A 225 -0.40 17.20 -7.22
CA ASN A 225 -0.25 18.41 -8.04
C ASN A 225 1.13 19.04 -7.84
N LYS A 226 1.65 19.09 -6.61
CA LYS A 226 3.00 19.62 -6.36
C LYS A 226 4.10 18.81 -7.02
N ILE A 227 4.03 17.48 -6.93
CA ILE A 227 4.96 16.59 -7.63
C ILE A 227 4.78 16.76 -9.16
N SER A 228 3.55 16.93 -9.64
CA SER A 228 3.27 17.14 -11.05
C SER A 228 3.84 18.45 -11.58
N GLU A 229 3.83 19.53 -10.79
CA GLU A 229 4.48 20.80 -11.10
C GLU A 229 6.01 20.62 -11.17
N GLU A 230 6.60 19.95 -10.17
CA GLU A 230 8.04 19.67 -10.10
C GLU A 230 8.53 18.80 -11.27
N LEU A 231 7.71 17.86 -11.74
CA LEU A 231 8.05 16.91 -12.80
C LEU A 231 7.42 17.27 -14.16
N GLN A 232 6.94 18.50 -14.35
CA GLN A 232 6.20 18.91 -15.54
C GLN A 232 7.00 18.66 -16.83
N ASP A 233 8.29 18.99 -16.85
CA ASP A 233 9.16 18.80 -18.02
C ASP A 233 9.30 17.33 -18.40
N LYS A 234 9.48 16.44 -17.41
CA LYS A 234 9.55 14.99 -17.65
C LYS A 234 8.23 14.44 -18.19
N CYS A 235 7.11 14.91 -17.65
CA CYS A 235 5.77 14.52 -18.13
C CYS A 235 5.54 15.01 -19.57
N TYR A 236 5.99 16.21 -19.91
CA TYR A 236 5.90 16.75 -21.26
C TYR A 236 6.73 15.93 -22.27
N ILE A 237 7.97 15.60 -21.93
CA ILE A 237 8.85 14.76 -22.77
C ILE A 237 8.21 13.38 -22.98
N THR A 238 7.73 12.75 -21.91
CA THR A 238 7.06 11.44 -21.98
C THR A 238 5.81 11.49 -22.85
N LYS A 239 4.99 12.54 -22.71
CA LYS A 239 3.81 12.73 -23.56
C LYS A 239 4.18 12.82 -25.04
N LYS A 240 5.22 13.58 -25.40
CA LYS A 240 5.70 13.68 -26.77
C LYS A 240 6.16 12.33 -27.31
N MET A 241 6.99 11.61 -26.53
CA MET A 241 7.45 10.26 -26.87
C MET A 241 6.27 9.28 -27.05
N MET A 242 5.28 9.29 -26.17
CA MET A 242 4.10 8.42 -26.28
C MET A 242 3.28 8.70 -27.54
N ILE A 243 3.15 9.97 -27.95
CA ILE A 243 2.42 10.37 -29.17
C ILE A 243 3.19 9.94 -30.42
N GLU A 244 4.50 10.19 -30.47
CA GLU A 244 5.36 9.84 -31.62
C GLU A 244 5.38 8.33 -31.88
N ASN A 245 5.35 7.53 -30.82
CA ASN A 245 5.44 6.07 -30.89
C ASN A 245 4.05 5.38 -30.81
N GLN A 246 2.93 6.12 -30.77
CA GLN A 246 1.60 5.55 -30.55
C GLN A 246 1.17 4.56 -31.64
N ASN A 247 1.68 4.72 -32.87
CA ASN A 247 1.33 3.88 -34.02
C ASN A 247 2.34 2.76 -34.30
N GLN A 248 3.46 2.71 -33.55
CA GLN A 248 4.45 1.66 -33.73
C GLN A 248 3.89 0.28 -33.36
N SER A 249 4.25 -0.69 -34.16
CA SER A 249 4.03 -2.12 -33.96
C SER A 249 4.94 -2.68 -32.85
N THR A 250 4.63 -3.87 -32.36
CA THR A 250 5.48 -4.58 -31.38
C THR A 250 6.89 -4.84 -31.93
N ARG A 251 7.01 -5.10 -33.24
CA ARG A 251 8.28 -5.30 -33.92
C ARG A 251 9.14 -4.04 -33.96
N GLU A 252 8.55 -2.88 -34.27
CA GLU A 252 9.26 -1.60 -34.30
C GLU A 252 9.74 -1.17 -32.91
N MET A 253 9.01 -1.56 -31.86
CA MET A 253 9.42 -1.35 -30.47
C MET A 253 10.46 -2.36 -29.95
N GLY A 254 10.97 -3.25 -30.81
CA GLY A 254 12.04 -4.19 -30.45
C GLY A 254 11.59 -5.40 -29.62
N ILE A 255 10.29 -5.72 -29.57
CA ILE A 255 9.81 -6.95 -28.93
C ILE A 255 10.27 -8.15 -29.78
N SER A 256 10.96 -9.12 -29.17
CA SER A 256 11.44 -10.33 -29.85
C SER A 256 10.29 -11.10 -30.51
N ARG A 257 10.55 -11.72 -31.68
CA ARG A 257 9.52 -12.36 -32.54
C ARG A 257 8.60 -13.34 -31.80
N GLU A 258 9.17 -14.09 -30.88
CA GLU A 258 8.48 -15.07 -30.03
C GLU A 258 7.51 -14.48 -28.99
N PHE A 259 7.59 -13.18 -28.73
CA PHE A 259 6.69 -12.44 -27.86
C PHE A 259 5.77 -11.49 -28.65
N GLN A 260 5.75 -11.60 -29.99
CA GLN A 260 4.85 -10.87 -30.86
C GLN A 260 3.56 -11.69 -31.07
N PHE A 261 2.40 -11.08 -30.84
CA PHE A 261 1.10 -11.67 -31.20
C PHE A 261 0.70 -11.14 -32.58
N LEU A 262 1.03 -11.88 -33.63
CA LEU A 262 0.81 -11.45 -35.02
C LEU A 262 -0.68 -11.36 -35.40
N ASP A 263 -1.53 -12.14 -34.73
CA ASP A 263 -2.96 -12.25 -35.04
C ASP A 263 -3.84 -11.32 -34.18
N GLU A 264 -3.26 -10.56 -33.25
CA GLU A 264 -4.02 -9.68 -32.36
C GLU A 264 -3.96 -8.23 -32.82
N HIS A 265 -5.12 -7.60 -33.04
CA HIS A 265 -5.20 -6.16 -33.34
C HIS A 265 -4.63 -5.27 -32.22
N GLN A 266 -4.59 -5.78 -30.98
CA GLN A 266 -4.09 -5.07 -29.80
C GLN A 266 -3.34 -6.02 -28.87
N PRO A 267 -2.08 -6.36 -29.20
CA PRO A 267 -1.28 -7.21 -28.33
C PRO A 267 -1.14 -6.53 -26.96
N TYR A 268 -1.14 -7.32 -25.89
CA TYR A 268 -1.00 -6.82 -24.51
C TYR A 268 -2.10 -5.83 -24.06
N LEU A 269 -3.31 -5.87 -24.65
CA LEU A 269 -4.44 -5.02 -24.24
C LEU A 269 -4.78 -5.14 -22.75
N GLN A 270 -4.71 -6.36 -22.19
CA GLN A 270 -5.04 -6.58 -20.79
C GLN A 270 -4.05 -5.90 -19.83
N PRO A 271 -2.71 -6.06 -19.97
CA PRO A 271 -1.73 -5.26 -19.24
C PRO A 271 -1.95 -3.75 -19.37
N ILE A 272 -2.21 -3.25 -20.58
CA ILE A 272 -2.47 -1.82 -20.85
C ILE A 272 -3.64 -1.31 -19.99
N ARG A 273 -4.78 -2.00 -20.02
CA ARG A 273 -5.97 -1.66 -19.23
C ARG A 273 -5.75 -1.78 -17.72
N ILE A 274 -4.85 -2.66 -17.28
CA ILE A 274 -4.49 -2.76 -15.87
C ILE A 274 -3.67 -1.54 -15.47
N LEU A 275 -2.61 -1.21 -16.22
CA LEU A 275 -1.74 -0.08 -15.93
C LEU A 275 -2.52 1.25 -15.86
N GLN A 276 -3.48 1.47 -16.77
CA GLN A 276 -4.37 2.65 -16.76
C GLN A 276 -5.12 2.85 -15.43
N LYS A 277 -5.35 1.79 -14.65
CA LYS A 277 -5.99 1.90 -13.33
C LYS A 277 -5.11 2.60 -12.30
N VAL A 278 -3.81 2.79 -12.55
CA VAL A 278 -2.90 3.49 -11.62
C VAL A 278 -3.34 4.94 -11.36
N GLN A 279 -3.91 5.60 -12.38
CA GLN A 279 -4.46 6.97 -12.29
C GLN A 279 -5.67 7.05 -11.35
N GLN A 280 -6.39 5.93 -11.19
CA GLN A 280 -7.59 5.84 -10.33
C GLN A 280 -7.26 5.48 -8.88
N LYS A 281 -5.98 5.29 -8.55
CA LYS A 281 -5.52 4.87 -7.21
C LYS A 281 -4.78 6.02 -6.53
N GLN A 282 -5.06 6.26 -5.25
CA GLN A 282 -4.45 7.38 -4.49
C GLN A 282 -3.34 6.90 -3.55
N GLY A 283 -3.41 5.67 -3.02
CA GLY A 283 -2.41 5.13 -2.10
C GLY A 283 -1.26 4.39 -2.81
N PRO A 284 0.00 4.48 -2.31
CA PRO A 284 1.15 3.74 -2.83
C PRO A 284 0.88 2.24 -2.92
N ALA A 285 0.26 1.62 -1.91
CA ALA A 285 -0.07 0.20 -1.95
C ALA A 285 -0.97 -0.13 -3.15
N SER A 286 -2.05 0.65 -3.31
CA SER A 286 -3.01 0.39 -4.37
C SER A 286 -2.42 0.57 -5.78
N LYS A 287 -1.46 1.50 -5.95
CA LYS A 287 -0.70 1.65 -7.19
C LYS A 287 0.27 0.49 -7.41
N VAL A 288 0.96 0.03 -6.36
CA VAL A 288 1.80 -1.17 -6.40
C VAL A 288 1.00 -2.41 -6.82
N LYS A 289 -0.21 -2.63 -6.27
CA LYS A 289 -1.13 -3.71 -6.71
C LYS A 289 -1.36 -3.69 -8.22
N VAL A 290 -1.54 -2.49 -8.78
CA VAL A 290 -1.75 -2.32 -10.22
C VAL A 290 -0.50 -2.72 -11.01
N ILE A 291 0.68 -2.25 -10.61
CA ILE A 291 1.96 -2.55 -11.28
C ILE A 291 2.29 -4.04 -11.22
N LEU A 292 2.14 -4.67 -10.04
CA LEU A 292 2.32 -6.12 -9.89
C LEU A 292 1.37 -6.92 -10.76
N LYS A 293 0.08 -6.55 -10.75
CA LYS A 293 -0.91 -7.25 -11.56
C LYS A 293 -0.61 -7.09 -13.05
N MET A 294 -0.15 -5.91 -13.47
CA MET A 294 0.28 -5.69 -14.84
C MET A 294 1.48 -6.59 -15.19
N SER A 295 2.52 -6.64 -14.36
CA SER A 295 3.71 -7.46 -14.64
C SER A 295 3.38 -8.95 -14.72
N GLN A 296 2.55 -9.46 -13.80
CA GLN A 296 2.08 -10.85 -13.84
C GLN A 296 1.34 -11.18 -15.14
N VAL A 297 0.48 -10.26 -15.62
CA VAL A 297 -0.25 -10.46 -16.87
C VAL A 297 0.68 -10.35 -18.09
N ILE A 298 1.71 -9.50 -18.05
CA ILE A 298 2.76 -9.47 -19.08
C ILE A 298 3.47 -10.82 -19.15
N THR A 299 3.92 -11.36 -18.01
CA THR A 299 4.55 -12.68 -17.94
C THR A 299 3.65 -13.79 -18.49
N LEU A 300 2.35 -13.74 -18.18
CA LEU A 300 1.37 -14.69 -18.70
C LEU A 300 1.15 -14.55 -20.22
N CYS A 301 1.14 -13.32 -20.75
CA CYS A 301 1.10 -13.10 -22.20
C CYS A 301 2.36 -13.71 -22.84
N MET A 302 3.54 -13.35 -22.35
CA MET A 302 4.81 -13.81 -22.91
C MET A 302 4.97 -15.35 -22.87
N SER A 303 4.47 -16.02 -21.83
CA SER A 303 4.53 -17.49 -21.74
C SER A 303 3.59 -18.21 -22.72
N LYS A 304 2.48 -17.58 -23.13
CA LYS A 304 1.58 -18.13 -24.17
C LYS A 304 2.23 -18.15 -25.55
N GLY A 305 3.07 -17.16 -25.86
CA GLY A 305 3.74 -17.05 -27.17
C GLY A 305 4.83 -18.11 -27.41
N ARG A 306 5.45 -18.64 -26.34
CA ARG A 306 6.68 -19.46 -26.42
C ARG A 306 6.51 -20.94 -26.06
N GLY A 307 5.35 -21.40 -25.60
CA GLY A 307 5.24 -22.70 -24.94
C GLY A 307 5.97 -22.73 -23.59
N LYS A 308 5.67 -23.73 -22.74
CA LYS A 308 5.88 -23.67 -21.28
C LYS A 308 7.33 -23.59 -20.76
N SER A 309 8.39 -23.61 -21.57
CA SER A 309 9.74 -24.01 -21.08
C SER A 309 10.88 -22.97 -21.09
N LEU A 310 10.67 -21.70 -21.48
CA LEU A 310 11.77 -20.72 -21.46
C LEU A 310 11.63 -19.70 -20.32
N LEU A 311 12.73 -19.48 -19.60
CA LEU A 311 12.89 -18.38 -18.65
C LEU A 311 12.82 -17.05 -19.42
N ILE A 312 11.99 -16.12 -18.96
CA ILE A 312 11.89 -14.77 -19.53
C ILE A 312 13.00 -13.93 -18.90
N ALA A 313 13.94 -13.45 -19.73
CA ALA A 313 14.99 -12.54 -19.25
C ALA A 313 14.44 -11.12 -19.05
N THR A 314 15.11 -10.31 -18.25
CA THR A 314 14.74 -8.89 -18.06
C THR A 314 14.81 -8.12 -19.38
N ASP A 315 15.81 -8.41 -20.22
CA ASP A 315 15.99 -7.77 -21.53
C ASP A 315 14.83 -8.06 -22.49
N ASP A 316 14.15 -9.20 -22.34
CA ASP A 316 12.93 -9.53 -23.08
C ASP A 316 11.72 -8.73 -22.58
N MET A 317 11.70 -8.42 -21.27
CA MET A 317 10.57 -7.77 -20.61
C MET A 317 10.52 -6.25 -20.84
N LEU A 318 11.68 -5.59 -20.92
CA LEU A 318 11.76 -4.12 -21.04
C LEU A 318 11.08 -3.56 -22.32
N PRO A 319 11.27 -4.14 -23.53
CA PRO A 319 10.55 -3.70 -24.73
C PRO A 319 9.03 -3.87 -24.61
N VAL A 320 8.59 -4.94 -23.94
CA VAL A 320 7.15 -5.20 -23.71
C VAL A 320 6.58 -4.19 -22.71
N LEU A 321 7.29 -3.89 -21.63
CA LEU A 321 6.91 -2.84 -20.68
C LEU A 321 6.82 -1.47 -21.37
N ARG A 322 7.81 -1.11 -22.19
CA ARG A 322 7.81 0.13 -22.98
C ARG A 322 6.58 0.21 -23.88
N TYR A 323 6.27 -0.88 -24.59
CA TYR A 323 5.05 -0.97 -25.41
C TYR A 323 3.78 -0.74 -24.57
N VAL A 324 3.65 -1.43 -23.44
CA VAL A 324 2.49 -1.30 -22.55
C VAL A 324 2.35 0.15 -22.03
N ILE A 325 3.45 0.79 -21.64
CA ILE A 325 3.48 2.18 -21.18
C ILE A 325 3.01 3.13 -22.28
N ILE A 326 3.60 3.04 -23.48
CA ILE A 326 3.23 3.90 -24.63
C ILE A 326 1.75 3.73 -24.97
N LYS A 327 1.26 2.50 -25.06
CA LYS A 327 -0.15 2.24 -25.41
C LYS A 327 -1.13 2.58 -24.28
N SER A 328 -0.66 2.70 -23.03
CA SER A 328 -1.50 3.13 -21.90
C SER A 328 -1.85 4.61 -21.91
N GLN A 329 -1.01 5.45 -22.53
CA GLN A 329 -1.19 6.91 -22.65
C GLN A 329 -1.32 7.63 -21.29
N ILE A 330 -0.56 7.17 -20.29
CA ILE A 330 -0.50 7.78 -18.96
C ILE A 330 0.61 8.83 -18.93
N TYR A 331 0.28 10.06 -19.27
CA TYR A 331 1.26 11.14 -19.44
C TYR A 331 1.96 11.57 -18.14
N ASP A 332 1.30 11.35 -17.00
CA ASP A 332 1.75 11.65 -15.64
C ASP A 332 2.39 10.45 -14.94
N ILE A 333 2.84 9.44 -15.69
CA ILE A 333 3.41 8.21 -15.13
C ILE A 333 4.63 8.48 -14.22
N HIS A 334 5.44 9.50 -14.52
CA HIS A 334 6.57 9.92 -13.68
C HIS A 334 6.12 10.36 -12.29
N VAL A 335 4.99 11.06 -12.16
CA VAL A 335 4.42 11.48 -10.88
C VAL A 335 4.04 10.26 -10.06
N HIS A 336 3.40 9.26 -10.69
CA HIS A 336 3.05 8.01 -10.02
C HIS A 336 4.28 7.23 -9.54
N ILE A 337 5.32 7.11 -10.38
CA ILE A 337 6.57 6.43 -10.00
C ILE A 337 7.27 7.17 -8.86
N PHE A 338 7.34 8.51 -8.94
CA PHE A 338 7.98 9.33 -7.92
C PHE A 338 7.29 9.21 -6.55
N ILE A 339 5.95 9.19 -6.53
CA ILE A 339 5.16 8.92 -5.31
C ILE A 339 5.54 7.56 -4.72
N LEU A 340 5.66 6.51 -5.55
CA LEU A 340 6.02 5.18 -5.07
C LEU A 340 7.44 5.14 -4.51
N GLN A 341 8.41 5.73 -5.19
CA GLN A 341 9.81 5.74 -4.76
C GLN A 341 10.04 6.54 -3.49
N ASN A 342 9.26 7.61 -3.29
CA ASN A 342 9.43 8.47 -2.13
C ASN A 342 8.61 8.04 -0.91
N LEU A 343 7.46 7.40 -1.10
CA LEU A 343 6.53 7.11 -0.01
C LEU A 343 6.45 5.63 0.38
N LEU A 344 7.08 4.74 -0.39
CA LEU A 344 7.32 3.37 0.04
C LEU A 344 8.61 3.29 0.86
N THR A 345 8.60 2.41 1.86
CA THR A 345 9.78 2.10 2.68
C THR A 345 10.85 1.39 1.86
N GLN A 346 12.13 1.56 2.23
CA GLN A 346 13.26 0.94 1.52
C GLN A 346 13.14 -0.58 1.40
N ASN A 347 12.66 -1.27 2.43
CA ASN A 347 12.44 -2.72 2.38
C ASN A 347 11.48 -3.17 1.26
N VAL A 348 10.49 -2.33 0.92
CA VAL A 348 9.58 -2.59 -0.20
C VAL A 348 10.29 -2.33 -1.53
N LEU A 349 11.07 -1.26 -1.63
CA LEU A 349 11.85 -0.90 -2.81
C LEU A 349 13.06 -1.82 -3.07
N SER A 350 13.56 -2.55 -2.08
CA SER A 350 14.59 -3.58 -2.27
C SER A 350 14.02 -4.93 -2.71
N SER A 351 12.70 -5.03 -2.83
CA SER A 351 12.01 -6.27 -3.18
C SER A 351 11.74 -6.39 -4.69
N ASN A 352 11.04 -7.45 -5.12
CA ASN A 352 10.60 -7.60 -6.51
C ASN A 352 9.73 -6.41 -6.96
N LEU A 353 9.07 -5.74 -6.01
CA LEU A 353 8.31 -4.52 -6.27
C LEU A 353 9.20 -3.40 -6.77
N GLY A 354 10.32 -3.18 -6.09
CA GLY A 354 11.33 -2.23 -6.52
C GLY A 354 11.86 -2.55 -7.90
N PHE A 355 12.17 -3.82 -8.16
CA PHE A 355 12.55 -4.26 -9.51
C PHE A 355 11.53 -3.82 -10.56
N PHE A 356 10.23 -4.09 -10.39
CA PHE A 356 9.23 -3.67 -11.38
C PHE A 356 9.04 -2.16 -11.47
N ILE A 357 9.15 -1.42 -10.36
CA ILE A 357 9.09 0.05 -10.38
C ILE A 357 10.30 0.61 -11.15
N THR A 358 11.49 0.10 -10.89
CA THR A 358 12.73 0.49 -11.58
C THR A 358 12.70 0.09 -13.05
N SER A 359 12.20 -1.10 -13.40
CA SER A 359 12.01 -1.50 -14.80
C SER A 359 10.99 -0.60 -15.51
N LEU A 360 9.90 -0.22 -14.84
CA LEU A 360 8.91 0.70 -15.39
C LEU A 360 9.54 2.07 -15.67
N GLN A 361 10.35 2.59 -14.74
CA GLN A 361 11.09 3.84 -14.93
C GLN A 361 12.09 3.73 -16.09
N ALA A 362 12.89 2.67 -16.12
CA ALA A 362 13.88 2.44 -17.19
C ALA A 362 13.22 2.35 -18.57
N SER A 363 12.05 1.72 -18.68
CA SER A 363 11.28 1.64 -19.93
C SER A 363 10.73 3.00 -20.41
N ILE A 364 10.65 4.01 -19.54
CA ILE A 364 10.24 5.37 -19.92
C ILE A 364 11.45 6.21 -20.37
N GLU A 365 12.62 5.98 -19.77
CA GLU A 365 13.84 6.77 -20.01
C GLU A 365 14.63 6.33 -21.26
N GLN A 366 14.31 5.15 -21.83
CA GLN A 366 14.80 4.67 -23.13
C GLN A 366 13.95 5.18 -24.29
#